data_AF-A0A1H7DH39-F1
#
_entry.id   AF-A0A1H7DH39-F1
#
_cell.length_a   1.000
_cell.length_b   1.000
_cell.length_c   1.000
_cell.angle_alpha   90.00
_cell.angle_beta   90.00
_cell.angle_gamma   90.00
#
_symmetry.space_group_name_H-M   'P 1'
#
loop_
_entity.id
_entity.type
_entity.pdbx_description
1 polymer ?
#
loop_
_entity_poly.entity_id
_entity_poly.type
_entity_poly.pdbx_seq_one_letter_code
_entity_poly.pdbx_strand_id
1 'polypeptide(L)' 'MYRQIGLKDFFQAIGFMMRVALEAKKADHHPEWSNVYNRIDICLTTHAARDVSHRDLALARIIDTFVH' A
#
# COMPACT_ATOMS: atom_id res chain seq x y z
N MET A 1 -0.64 7.63 7.69
CA MET A 1 0.42 8.00 6.72
C MET A 1 -0.15 7.87 5.32
N TYR A 2 0.01 8.88 4.45
CA TYR A 2 -0.55 8.87 3.09
C TYR A 2 0.56 8.94 2.03
N ARG A 3 0.38 8.23 0.91
CA ARG A 3 1.25 8.27 -0.26
C ARG A 3 0.46 8.00 -1.54
N GLN A 4 0.84 8.67 -2.63
CA GLN A 4 0.33 8.41 -3.97
C GLN A 4 1.42 7.78 -4.83
N ILE A 5 1.06 6.77 -5.63
CA ILE A 5 1.95 6.05 -6.54
C ILE A 5 1.35 6.11 -7.95
N GLY A 6 2.17 6.54 -8.92
CA GLY A 6 1.82 6.51 -10.34
C GLY A 6 2.67 5.48 -11.07
N LEU A 7 2.04 4.66 -11.90
CA LEU A 7 2.70 3.64 -12.72
C LEU A 7 2.43 3.89 -14.21
N LYS A 8 3.02 3.08 -15.09
CA LYS A 8 2.90 3.30 -16.54
C LYS A 8 1.46 3.19 -17.04
N ASP A 9 0.73 2.18 -16.58
CA ASP A 9 -0.60 1.83 -17.04
C ASP A 9 -1.40 1.10 -15.95
N PHE A 10 -2.67 0.81 -16.23
CA PHE A 10 -3.56 0.10 -15.32
C PHE A 10 -3.09 -1.31 -14.97
N PHE A 11 -2.53 -2.06 -15.92
CA PHE A 11 -2.06 -3.42 -15.66
C PHE A 11 -0.88 -3.44 -14.68
N GLN A 12 0.03 -2.47 -14.81
CA GLN A 12 1.11 -2.31 -13.83
C GLN A 12 0.58 -1.91 -12.46
N ALA A 13 -0.42 -1.03 -12.38
CA ALA A 13 -1.06 -0.67 -11.13
C ALA A 13 -1.69 -1.87 -10.42
N ILE A 14 -2.47 -2.69 -11.15
CA ILE A 14 -3.05 -3.91 -10.57
C ILE A 14 -1.98 -4.90 -10.15
N GLY A 15 -0.95 -5.13 -10.99
CA GLY A 15 0.16 -6.02 -10.64
C GLY A 15 0.93 -5.56 -9.39
N PHE A 16 1.11 -4.25 -9.22
CA PHE A 16 1.67 -3.67 -8.00
C PHE A 16 0.76 -3.92 -6.78
N MET A 17 -0.54 -3.64 -6.91
CA MET A 17 -1.51 -3.87 -5.83
C MET A 17 -1.55 -5.34 -5.41
N MET A 18 -1.47 -6.29 -6.35
CA MET A 18 -1.44 -7.72 -6.02
C MET A 18 -0.23 -8.10 -5.15
N ARG A 19 0.96 -7.56 -5.45
CA ARG A 19 2.17 -7.79 -4.62
C ARG A 19 2.00 -7.21 -3.22
N VAL A 20 1.48 -5.98 -3.12
CA VAL A 20 1.20 -5.35 -1.81
C VAL A 20 0.17 -6.15 -1.02
N ALA A 21 -0.91 -6.63 -1.65
CA ALA A 21 -1.96 -7.40 -0.99
C ALA A 21 -1.42 -8.72 -0.38
N LEU A 22 -0.48 -9.39 -1.06
CA LEU A 22 0.17 -10.59 -0.54
C LEU A 22 0.93 -10.30 0.76
N GLU A 23 1.73 -9.23 0.78
CA GLU A 23 2.53 -8.87 1.95
C GLU A 23 1.67 -8.29 3.09
N ALA A 24 0.66 -7.49 2.76
CA ALA A 24 -0.35 -7.03 3.71
C ALA A 24 -1.06 -8.20 4.42
N LYS A 25 -1.41 -9.26 3.66
CA LYS A 25 -2.01 -10.47 4.23
C LYS A 25 -1.06 -11.22 5.16
N LYS A 26 0.21 -11.37 4.78
CA LYS A 26 1.23 -12.00 5.65
C LYS A 26 1.45 -11.21 6.95
N ALA A 27 1.39 -9.89 6.88
CA ALA A 27 1.56 -9.00 8.04
C ALA A 27 0.32 -8.89 8.93
N ASP A 28 -0.82 -9.44 8.49
CA ASP A 28 -2.15 -9.22 9.06
C ASP A 28 -2.42 -7.73 9.32
N HIS A 29 -2.07 -6.91 8.33
CA HIS A 29 -2.18 -5.46 8.38
C HIS A 29 -2.47 -4.93 6.98
N HIS A 30 -3.59 -4.24 6.80
CA HIS A 30 -4.13 -3.94 5.49
C HIS A 30 -4.08 -2.43 5.21
N PRO A 31 -3.71 -2.00 4.00
CA PRO A 31 -3.82 -0.61 3.61
C PRO A 31 -5.29 -0.25 3.36
N GLU A 32 -5.62 1.02 3.56
CA GLU A 32 -6.72 1.65 2.86
C GLU A 32 -6.17 2.23 1.56
N TRP A 33 -6.81 1.97 0.42
CA TRP A 33 -6.38 2.57 -0.84
C TRP A 33 -7.52 2.79 -1.82
N SER A 34 -7.26 3.63 -2.82
CA SER A 34 -8.07 3.71 -4.03
C SER A 34 -7.18 3.63 -5.26
N ASN A 35 -7.71 3.07 -6.35
CA ASN A 35 -7.01 2.98 -7.62
C ASN A 35 -7.86 3.61 -8.73
N VAL A 36 -7.24 4.52 -9.48
CA VAL A 36 -7.84 5.16 -10.66
C VAL A 36 -6.84 5.05 -11.80
N TYR A 37 -7.12 4.14 -12.75
CA TYR A 37 -6.23 3.82 -13.86
C TYR A 37 -4.80 3.48 -13.36
N ASN A 38 -3.80 4.27 -13.72
CA ASN A 38 -2.41 4.03 -13.37
C ASN A 38 -1.99 4.65 -12.01
N ARG A 39 -2.95 5.22 -11.26
CA ARG A 39 -2.69 5.90 -9.99
C ARG A 39 -3.27 5.14 -8.81
N ILE A 40 -2.51 5.05 -7.73
CA ILE A 40 -2.90 4.40 -6.48
C ILE A 40 -2.66 5.37 -5.34
N ASP A 41 -3.72 5.67 -4.61
CA ASP A 41 -3.73 6.49 -3.41
C ASP A 41 -3.76 5.55 -2.20
N ILE A 42 -2.74 5.57 -1.33
CA ILE A 42 -2.57 4.64 -0.22
C ILE A 42 -2.54 5.40 1.11
N CYS A 43 -3.35 4.94 2.06
CA CYS A 43 -3.34 5.36 3.44
C CYS A 43 -3.04 4.15 4.35
N LEU A 44 -2.03 4.31 5.21
CA LEU A 44 -1.67 3.33 6.24
C LEU A 44 -1.97 3.93 7.61
N THR A 45 -2.86 3.28 8.34
CA THR A 45 -3.15 3.56 9.75
C THR A 45 -3.45 2.26 10.48
N THR A 46 -3.15 2.22 11.78
CA THR A 46 -3.55 1.10 12.63
C THR A 46 -4.84 1.46 13.34
N HIS A 47 -5.98 0.93 12.88
CA HIS A 47 -7.30 1.25 13.43
C HIS A 47 -7.41 1.09 14.95
N ALA A 48 -6.78 0.05 15.52
CA ALA A 48 -6.77 -0.18 16.96
C ALA A 48 -5.99 0.88 17.75
N ALA A 49 -4.93 1.44 17.16
CA ALA A 49 -4.14 2.51 17.76
C ALA A 49 -4.73 3.91 17.48
N ARG A 50 -5.69 4.02 16.55
CA ARG A 50 -6.24 5.28 16.03
C ARG A 50 -5.17 6.25 15.51
N ASP A 51 -3.99 5.73 15.18
CA ASP A 51 -2.83 6.49 14.71
C ASP A 51 -1.88 5.57 13.93
N VAL A 52 -0.78 6.15 13.42
CA VAL A 52 0.33 5.44 12.80
C VAL A 52 1.09 4.61 13.84
N SER A 53 1.33 3.34 13.53
CA SER A 53 2.12 2.42 14.35
C SER A 53 3.34 1.87 13.61
N HIS A 54 4.14 1.07 14.32
CA HIS A 54 5.24 0.33 13.69
C HIS A 54 4.78 -0.63 12.58
N ARG A 55 3.54 -1.12 12.62
CA ARG A 55 2.98 -1.98 11.55
C ARG A 55 2.78 -1.20 10.27
N ASP A 56 2.33 0.05 10.37
CA ASP A 56 2.22 0.96 9.23
C ASP A 56 3.58 1.26 8.62
N LEU A 57 4.57 1.57 9.45
CA LEU A 57 5.95 1.83 8.97
C LEU A 57 6.57 0.58 8.33
N ALA A 58 6.33 -0.61 8.88
CA ALA A 58 6.83 -1.86 8.32
C ALA A 58 6.21 -2.14 6.95
N LEU A 59 4.88 -2.02 6.82
CA LEU A 59 4.20 -2.21 5.55
C LEU A 59 4.60 -1.15 4.52
N ALA A 60 4.77 0.11 4.93
CA ALA A 60 5.25 1.18 4.06
C ALA A 60 6.62 0.84 3.43
N ARG A 61 7.56 0.34 4.24
CA ARG A 61 8.89 -0.07 3.74
C ARG A 61 8.81 -1.22 2.74
N ILE A 62 7.90 -2.17 2.95
CA ILE A 62 7.69 -3.27 1.99
C ILE A 62 7.11 -2.71 0.68
N ILE A 63 6.10 -1.85 0.76
CA ILE A 63 5.50 -1.20 -0.41
C ILE A 63 6.57 -0.48 -1.23
N ASP A 64 7.48 0.24 -0.57
CA ASP A 64 8.56 0.98 -1.22
C ASP A 64 9.52 0.08 -2.02
N THR A 65 9.67 -1.19 -1.64
CA THR A 65 10.51 -2.15 -2.40
C THR A 65 9.89 -2.53 -3.75
N PHE A 66 8.60 -2.25 -3.96
CA PHE A 66 7.90 -2.53 -5.21
C PHE A 66 7.75 -1.32 -6.13
N VAL A 67 8.21 -0.14 -5.68
CA VAL A 67 8.14 1.11 -6.44
C VAL A 67 9.46 1.27 -7.22
N HIS A 68 9.38 1.13 -8.54
CA HIS A 68 10.49 1.30 -9.47
C HIS A 68 10.04 2.11 -10.68
#